data_AF-A0A1U8L2N3-F1
#
_entry.id   AF-A0A1U8L2N3-F1
#
_cell.length_a   1.000
_cell.length_b   1.000
_cell.length_c   1.000
_cell.angle_alpha   90.00
_cell.angle_beta   90.00
_cell.angle_gamma   90.00
#
_symmetry.space_group_name_H-M   'P 1'
#
loop_
_entity.id
_entity.type
_entity.pdbx_description
1 polymer ?
#
loop_
_entity_poly.entity_id
_entity_poly.type
_entity_poly.pdbx_seq_one_letter_code
_entity_poly.pdbx_strand_id
1 'polypeptide(L)'
;MEHMKCLVVLFFIYRLWRFLLTCFSLGVWTDLGLRQPRLEGEEYLSIIDEFIEAVLTRWPKAIVQFEDFQMKWAFKTLKRYRERFCMFNDDVQGTAGVALAGLLGTVRAQGRSLDDFPNHKIVVVGAGSAGLGVLSMAIQAVVRMTGNAEIAAQNFFLLNKDVE
;
A
#
# COMPACT_ATOMS: atom_id res chain seq x y z
N MET A 1 -4.55 19.64 -1.82
CA MET A 1 -5.18 18.56 -2.61
C MET A 1 -6.04 17.73 -1.66
N GLU A 2 -7.30 18.14 -1.49
CA GLU A 2 -8.27 17.56 -0.52
C GLU A 2 -9.38 16.75 -1.19
N HIS A 3 -9.25 16.46 -2.47
CA HIS A 3 -10.36 15.96 -3.29
C HIS A 3 -10.34 14.45 -3.42
N MET A 4 -10.95 13.77 -2.42
CA MET A 4 -11.48 12.39 -2.51
C MET A 4 -10.40 11.32 -2.84
N LYS A 5 -10.40 10.14 -2.23
CA LYS A 5 -11.06 8.94 -2.77
C LYS A 5 -10.70 7.83 -1.78
N CYS A 6 -11.68 7.10 -1.25
CA CYS A 6 -11.37 5.76 -0.75
C CYS A 6 -12.03 4.84 -1.75
N LEU A 7 -11.23 4.30 -2.67
CA LEU A 7 -11.69 3.35 -3.65
C LEU A 7 -11.33 1.96 -3.14
N VAL A 8 -12.32 1.10 -2.97
CA VAL A 8 -12.09 -0.32 -2.71
C VAL A 8 -12.46 -1.06 -3.98
N VAL A 9 -11.48 -1.71 -4.59
CA VAL A 9 -11.70 -2.60 -5.74
C VAL A 9 -11.71 -4.03 -5.22
N LEU A 10 -12.85 -4.69 -5.32
CA LEU A 10 -12.99 -6.10 -4.98
C LEU A 10 -12.78 -6.95 -6.23
N PHE A 11 -11.75 -7.80 -6.20
CA PHE A 11 -11.50 -8.78 -7.25
C PHE A 11 -12.17 -10.10 -6.88
N PHE A 12 -13.08 -10.55 -7.74
CA PHE A 12 -13.66 -11.87 -7.66
C PHE A 12 -12.82 -12.85 -8.47
N ILE A 13 -12.06 -13.72 -7.81
CA ILE A 13 -11.37 -14.80 -8.52
C ILE A 13 -12.41 -15.83 -9.00
N TYR A 14 -12.32 -16.17 -10.29
CA TYR A 14 -12.53 -17.47 -10.97
C TYR A 14 -13.21 -17.36 -12.34
N ARG A 15 -13.73 -16.20 -12.74
CA ARG A 15 -14.14 -15.91 -14.12
C ARG A 15 -13.87 -14.43 -14.41
N LEU A 16 -13.32 -14.15 -15.59
CA LEU A 16 -13.24 -12.77 -16.11
C LEU A 16 -14.62 -12.11 -15.93
N TRP A 17 -14.66 -10.80 -15.65
CA TRP A 17 -15.87 -9.95 -15.58
C TRP A 17 -16.57 -9.74 -14.22
N ARG A 18 -15.97 -10.07 -13.07
CA ARG A 18 -16.56 -9.72 -11.76
C ARG A 18 -15.65 -8.78 -10.97
N PHE A 19 -16.01 -7.51 -10.96
CA PHE A 19 -15.39 -6.47 -10.15
C PHE A 19 -16.49 -5.71 -9.41
N LEU A 20 -16.28 -5.42 -8.12
CA LEU A 20 -17.12 -4.47 -7.40
C LEU A 20 -16.26 -3.30 -6.99
N LEU A 21 -16.66 -2.12 -7.45
CA LEU A 21 -16.06 -0.85 -7.07
C LEU A 21 -16.88 -0.24 -5.95
N THR A 22 -16.25 0.14 -4.85
CA THR A 22 -16.93 0.81 -3.74
C THR A 22 -16.20 2.08 -3.36
N CYS A 23 -16.95 3.16 -3.13
CA CYS A 23 -16.44 4.42 -2.63
C CYS A 23 -17.02 4.70 -1.24
N PHE A 24 -16.18 5.05 -0.28
CA PHE A 24 -16.62 5.45 1.05
C PHE A 24 -16.73 6.97 1.15
N SER A 25 -17.92 7.47 1.47
CA SER A 25 -18.11 8.83 1.95
C SER A 25 -18.13 8.81 3.47
N LEU A 26 -16.99 9.07 4.12
CA LEU A 26 -16.86 9.15 5.58
C LEU A 26 -16.71 10.60 6.05
N GLY A 27 -17.44 11.51 5.38
CA GLY A 27 -17.34 12.96 5.56
C GLY A 27 -16.40 13.60 4.54
N VAL A 28 -16.95 14.38 3.61
CA VAL A 28 -16.19 15.17 2.63
C VAL A 28 -17.03 16.37 2.21
N TRP A 29 -16.46 17.59 2.25
CA TRP A 29 -17.06 18.78 1.66
C TRP A 29 -16.92 18.76 0.12
N THR A 30 -17.60 17.82 -0.52
CA THR A 30 -17.73 17.73 -1.98
C THR A 30 -19.20 17.73 -2.36
N ASP A 31 -19.52 18.18 -3.56
CA ASP A 31 -20.90 18.43 -4.01
C ASP A 31 -21.81 17.20 -3.96
N LEU A 32 -21.24 15.99 -4.04
CA LEU A 32 -21.96 14.70 -4.05
C LEU A 32 -21.74 13.85 -2.77
N GLY A 33 -20.96 14.35 -1.79
CA GLY A 33 -20.59 13.60 -0.58
C GLY A 33 -21.37 14.01 0.68
N LEU A 34 -21.14 13.28 1.78
CA LEU A 34 -21.65 13.68 3.09
C LEU A 34 -21.00 15.00 3.53
N ARG A 35 -21.82 16.04 3.68
CA ARG A 35 -21.42 17.39 4.11
C ARG A 35 -21.14 17.45 5.61
N GLN A 36 -20.10 16.75 6.03
CA GLN A 36 -19.62 16.70 7.40
C GLN A 36 -18.10 16.54 7.42
N PRO A 37 -17.43 16.87 8.55
CA PRO A 37 -16.02 16.57 8.73
C PRO A 37 -15.73 15.08 8.56
N ARG A 38 -14.49 14.75 8.14
CA ARG A 38 -14.04 13.36 8.03
C ARG A 38 -14.12 12.69 9.40
N LEU A 39 -14.67 11.48 9.43
CA LEU A 39 -14.58 10.62 10.61
C LEU A 39 -13.11 10.30 10.90
N GLU A 40 -12.79 10.16 12.17
CA GLU A 40 -11.45 9.89 12.68
C GLU A 40 -11.51 8.79 13.75
N GLY A 41 -10.35 8.27 14.14
CA GLY A 41 -10.25 7.31 15.24
C GLY A 41 -11.04 6.01 15.00
N GLU A 42 -11.75 5.57 16.04
CA GLU A 42 -12.50 4.30 16.02
C GLU A 42 -13.81 4.40 15.25
N GLU A 43 -14.44 5.58 15.14
CA GLU A 43 -15.63 5.76 14.31
C GLU A 43 -15.31 5.47 12.84
N TYR A 44 -14.18 6.01 12.34
CA TYR A 44 -13.70 5.71 10.99
C TYR A 44 -13.48 4.20 10.80
N LEU A 45 -12.81 3.54 11.74
CA LEU A 45 -12.49 2.12 11.63
C LEU A 45 -13.71 1.22 11.72
N SER A 46 -14.67 1.55 12.57
CA SER A 46 -15.89 0.76 12.76
C SER A 46 -16.68 0.61 11.46
N ILE A 47 -16.76 1.66 10.65
CA ILE A 47 -17.43 1.62 9.34
C ILE A 47 -16.64 0.74 8.34
N ILE A 48 -15.31 0.80 8.38
CA ILE A 48 -14.47 -0.06 7.53
C ILE A 48 -14.60 -1.52 7.98
N ASP A 49 -14.61 -1.80 9.29
CA ASP A 49 -14.80 -3.15 9.83
C ASP A 49 -16.15 -3.74 9.39
N GLU A 50 -17.25 -3.01 9.58
CA GLU A 50 -18.59 -3.43 9.18
C GLU A 50 -18.65 -3.75 7.68
N PHE A 51 -18.08 -2.89 6.84
CA PHE A 51 -18.04 -3.13 5.40
C PHE A 51 -17.26 -4.40 5.04
N ILE A 52 -16.07 -4.57 5.63
CA ILE A 52 -15.24 -5.75 5.36
C ILE A 52 -15.96 -7.03 5.80
N GLU A 53 -16.61 -7.01 6.96
CA GLU A 53 -17.40 -8.14 7.44
C GLU A 53 -18.58 -8.45 6.50
N ALA A 54 -19.30 -7.43 6.02
CA ALA A 54 -20.38 -7.60 5.07
C ALA A 54 -19.89 -8.19 3.74
N VAL A 55 -18.77 -7.68 3.21
CA VAL A 55 -18.14 -8.18 1.98
C VAL A 55 -17.74 -9.63 2.12
N LEU A 56 -17.03 -9.99 3.19
CA LEU A 56 -16.52 -11.34 3.39
C LEU A 56 -17.63 -12.33 3.75
N THR A 57 -18.69 -11.87 4.40
CA THR A 57 -19.91 -12.68 4.62
C THR A 57 -20.57 -13.02 3.29
N ARG A 58 -20.72 -12.03 2.40
CA ARG A 58 -21.33 -12.24 1.09
C ARG A 58 -20.42 -13.02 0.13
N TRP A 59 -19.11 -12.76 0.20
CA TRP A 59 -18.09 -13.28 -0.69
C TRP A 59 -16.82 -13.68 0.06
N PRO A 60 -16.80 -14.87 0.68
CA PRO A 60 -15.71 -15.31 1.55
C PRO A 60 -14.33 -15.45 0.88
N LYS A 61 -14.30 -15.48 -0.46
CA LYS A 61 -13.08 -15.62 -1.27
C LYS A 61 -12.72 -14.35 -2.05
N ALA A 62 -13.35 -13.22 -1.75
CA ALA A 62 -13.00 -11.95 -2.37
C ALA A 62 -11.55 -11.56 -2.03
N ILE A 63 -10.84 -11.01 -3.01
CA ILE A 63 -9.61 -10.25 -2.77
C ILE A 63 -9.99 -8.79 -2.61
N VAL A 64 -9.57 -8.18 -1.52
CA VAL A 64 -9.84 -6.77 -1.23
C VAL A 64 -8.60 -5.94 -1.55
N GLN A 65 -8.72 -5.00 -2.48
CA GLN A 65 -7.71 -3.97 -2.73
C GLN A 65 -8.16 -2.64 -2.11
N PHE A 66 -7.32 -2.07 -1.26
CA PHE A 66 -7.46 -0.69 -0.78
C PHE A 66 -6.64 0.28 -1.61
N GLU A 67 -7.25 1.42 -1.94
CA GLU A 67 -6.70 2.46 -2.80
C GLU A 67 -6.98 3.86 -2.21
N ASP A 68 -6.04 4.78 -2.39
CA ASP A 68 -6.15 6.21 -2.10
C ASP A 68 -6.43 6.54 -0.62
N PHE A 69 -6.09 5.63 0.30
CA PHE A 69 -6.19 5.91 1.72
C PHE A 69 -5.11 6.90 2.14
N GLN A 70 -5.46 7.87 3.01
CA GLN A 70 -4.45 8.69 3.67
C GLN A 70 -3.42 7.78 4.35
N MET A 71 -2.15 8.16 4.30
CA MET A 71 -1.03 7.32 4.75
C MET A 71 -1.26 6.65 6.11
N LYS A 72 -1.72 7.41 7.11
CA LYS A 72 -2.01 6.87 8.46
C LYS A 72 -3.01 5.71 8.42
N TRP A 73 -4.05 5.82 7.59
CA TRP A 73 -5.09 4.82 7.44
C TRP A 73 -4.62 3.66 6.58
N ALA A 74 -3.91 3.91 5.48
CA ALA A 74 -3.36 2.86 4.63
C ALA A 74 -2.54 1.84 5.43
N PHE A 75 -1.61 2.31 6.29
CA PHE A 75 -0.81 1.42 7.14
C PHE A 75 -1.63 0.79 8.28
N LYS A 76 -2.51 1.56 8.95
CA LYS A 76 -3.30 1.05 10.08
C LYS A 76 -4.26 -0.05 9.63
N THR A 77 -4.96 0.14 8.51
CA THR A 77 -5.90 -0.85 7.98
C THR A 77 -5.18 -2.06 7.37
N LEU A 78 -4.08 -1.85 6.64
CA LEU A 78 -3.26 -2.96 6.13
C LEU A 78 -2.77 -3.86 7.27
N LYS A 79 -2.25 -3.28 8.37
CA LYS A 79 -1.84 -4.05 9.55
C LYS A 79 -3.02 -4.79 10.21
N ARG A 80 -4.17 -4.14 10.30
CA ARG A 80 -5.37 -4.69 10.95
C ARG A 80 -5.96 -5.90 10.21
N TYR A 81 -5.87 -5.92 8.88
CA TYR A 81 -6.67 -6.80 8.05
C TYR A 81 -5.90 -7.88 7.31
N ARG A 82 -4.62 -7.66 6.97
CA ARG A 82 -3.83 -8.56 6.12
C ARG A 82 -3.68 -10.00 6.62
N GLU A 83 -3.82 -10.24 7.93
CA GLU A 83 -3.75 -11.57 8.52
C GLU A 83 -5.11 -12.26 8.63
N ARG A 84 -6.20 -11.49 8.46
CA ARG A 84 -7.58 -11.98 8.61
C ARG A 84 -8.19 -12.43 7.28
N PHE A 85 -7.80 -11.80 6.16
CA PHE A 85 -8.34 -12.11 4.84
C PHE A 85 -7.38 -11.70 3.72
N CYS A 86 -7.66 -12.17 2.50
CA CYS A 86 -6.85 -11.87 1.33
C CYS A 86 -7.03 -10.41 0.90
N MET A 87 -6.07 -9.56 1.28
CA MET A 87 -6.11 -8.14 0.96
C MET A 87 -4.73 -7.54 0.77
N PHE A 88 -4.69 -6.43 0.04
CA PHE A 88 -3.50 -5.59 -0.12
C PHE A 88 -3.89 -4.12 -0.30
N ASN A 89 -2.92 -3.23 -0.11
CA ASN A 89 -3.08 -1.81 -0.46
C ASN A 89 -2.19 -1.48 -1.66
N ASP A 90 -2.74 -0.90 -2.72
CA ASP A 90 -2.00 -0.68 -3.97
C ASP A 90 -0.96 0.44 -3.84
N ASP A 91 -1.31 1.53 -3.14
CA ASP A 91 -0.40 2.64 -2.88
C ASP A 91 0.87 2.20 -2.15
N VAL A 92 0.75 1.24 -1.24
CA VAL A 92 1.86 0.72 -0.43
C VAL A 92 2.54 -0.48 -1.11
N GLN A 93 1.78 -1.50 -1.50
CA GLN A 93 2.32 -2.78 -1.96
C GLN A 93 2.37 -2.89 -3.49
N GLY A 94 1.37 -2.38 -4.20
CA GLY A 94 1.33 -2.39 -5.67
C GLY A 94 2.44 -1.52 -6.25
N THR A 95 2.51 -0.26 -5.82
CA THR A 95 3.57 0.69 -6.19
C THR A 95 4.96 0.15 -5.84
N ALA A 96 5.12 -0.44 -4.65
CA ALA A 96 6.39 -1.04 -4.23
C ALA A 96 6.82 -2.21 -5.12
N GLY A 97 5.88 -3.06 -5.54
CA GLY A 97 6.16 -4.19 -6.43
C GLY A 97 6.70 -3.75 -7.78
N VAL A 98 6.05 -2.76 -8.40
CA VAL A 98 6.49 -2.22 -9.70
C VAL A 98 7.83 -1.50 -9.58
N ALA A 99 8.03 -0.71 -8.52
CA ALA A 99 9.30 -0.02 -8.29
C ALA A 99 10.46 -0.99 -8.08
N LEU A 100 10.28 -2.03 -7.25
CA LEU A 100 11.32 -3.05 -7.03
C LEU A 100 11.64 -3.80 -8.33
N ALA A 101 10.64 -4.13 -9.15
CA ALA A 101 10.87 -4.75 -10.45
C ALA A 101 11.73 -3.86 -11.36
N GLY A 102 11.49 -2.55 -11.37
CA GLY A 102 12.31 -1.58 -12.10
C GLY A 102 13.75 -1.49 -11.57
N LEU A 103 13.94 -1.49 -10.24
CA LEU A 103 15.26 -1.48 -9.61
C LEU A 103 16.07 -2.73 -9.97
N LEU A 104 15.49 -3.93 -9.84
CA LEU A 104 16.14 -5.18 -10.21
C LEU A 104 16.40 -5.28 -11.73
N GLY A 105 15.47 -4.77 -12.54
CA GLY A 105 15.65 -4.65 -13.99
C GLY A 105 16.83 -3.76 -14.37
N THR A 106 17.06 -2.68 -13.61
CA THR A 106 18.19 -1.75 -13.82
C THR A 106 19.54 -2.44 -13.56
N VAL A 107 19.64 -3.25 -12.50
CA VAL A 107 20.85 -4.05 -12.24
C VAL A 107 21.15 -4.97 -13.43
N ARG A 108 20.14 -5.67 -13.95
CA ARG A 108 20.31 -6.54 -15.12
C ARG A 108 20.68 -5.76 -16.37
N ALA A 109 20.09 -4.59 -16.59
CA ALA A 109 20.39 -3.73 -17.74
C ALA A 109 21.84 -3.21 -17.74
N GLN A 110 22.47 -3.13 -16.56
CA GLN A 110 23.90 -2.83 -16.42
C GLN A 110 24.81 -4.04 -16.68
N GLY A 111 24.25 -5.21 -17.03
CA GLY A 111 25.01 -6.45 -17.21
C GLY A 111 25.52 -7.07 -15.89
N ARG A 112 24.97 -6.64 -14.75
CA ARG A 112 25.35 -7.08 -13.40
C ARG A 112 24.52 -8.26 -12.92
N SER A 113 25.07 -9.03 -11.97
CA SER A 113 24.29 -10.07 -11.27
C SER A 113 23.24 -9.42 -10.37
N LEU A 114 22.11 -10.07 -10.13
CA LEU A 114 21.16 -9.61 -9.11
C LEU A 114 21.77 -9.62 -7.70
N ASP A 115 22.81 -10.42 -7.47
CA ASP A 115 23.60 -10.43 -6.23
C ASP A 115 24.34 -9.10 -6.00
N ASP A 116 24.46 -8.23 -7.01
CA ASP A 116 24.97 -6.87 -6.86
C ASP A 116 23.92 -5.89 -6.32
N PHE A 117 22.63 -6.25 -6.31
CA PHE A 117 21.56 -5.37 -5.84
C PHE A 117 21.77 -4.86 -4.40
N PRO A 118 22.14 -5.71 -3.41
CA PRO A 118 22.48 -5.27 -2.05
C PRO A 118 23.57 -4.19 -1.95
N ASN A 119 24.45 -4.06 -2.96
CA ASN A 119 25.54 -3.08 -2.98
C ASN A 119 25.13 -1.70 -3.51
N HIS A 120 23.90 -1.57 -4.03
CA HIS A 120 23.40 -0.30 -4.55
C HIS A 120 22.93 0.59 -3.41
N LYS A 121 23.35 1.86 -3.45
CA LYS A 121 22.84 2.89 -2.55
C LYS A 121 21.56 3.49 -3.14
N ILE A 122 20.46 3.39 -2.40
CA ILE A 122 19.14 3.83 -2.84
C ILE A 122 18.66 4.94 -1.92
N VAL A 123 18.32 6.09 -2.51
CA VAL A 123 17.72 7.22 -1.81
C VAL A 123 16.26 7.35 -2.26
N VAL A 124 15.33 7.24 -1.32
CA VAL A 124 13.91 7.43 -1.55
C VAL A 124 13.54 8.85 -1.14
N VAL A 125 12.93 9.63 -2.05
CA VAL A 125 12.49 11.00 -1.79
C VAL A 125 10.97 11.02 -1.62
N GLY A 126 10.51 11.34 -0.42
CA GLY A 126 9.11 11.37 0.00
C GLY A 126 8.77 10.23 0.98
N ALA A 127 8.42 10.59 2.22
CA ALA A 127 8.02 9.63 3.26
C ALA A 127 6.50 9.38 3.30
N GLY A 128 5.85 9.29 2.13
CA GLY A 128 4.45 8.91 1.98
C GLY A 128 4.25 7.39 1.97
N SER A 129 3.00 6.93 1.78
CA SER A 129 2.65 5.49 1.65
C SER A 129 3.49 4.78 0.60
N ALA A 130 3.59 5.36 -0.60
CA ALA A 130 4.37 4.83 -1.71
C ALA A 130 5.87 4.73 -1.39
N GLY A 131 6.50 5.84 -0.95
CA GLY A 131 7.93 5.87 -0.65
C GLY A 131 8.33 4.89 0.44
N LEU A 132 7.55 4.83 1.53
CA LEU A 132 7.75 3.86 2.62
C LEU A 132 7.52 2.42 2.16
N GLY A 133 6.53 2.18 1.30
CA GLY A 133 6.28 0.88 0.69
C GLY A 133 7.46 0.39 -0.14
N VAL A 134 7.96 1.22 -1.06
CA VAL A 134 9.13 0.93 -1.91
C VAL A 134 10.35 0.62 -1.06
N LEU A 135 10.64 1.48 -0.07
CA LEU A 135 11.78 1.32 0.84
C LEU A 135 11.69 -0.02 1.58
N SER A 136 10.53 -0.32 2.19
CA SER A 136 10.31 -1.55 2.94
C SER A 136 10.48 -2.79 2.06
N MET A 137 9.92 -2.78 0.85
CA MET A 137 9.99 -3.92 -0.05
C MET A 137 11.41 -4.15 -0.59
N ALA A 138 12.14 -3.08 -0.89
CA ALA A 138 13.53 -3.19 -1.33
C ALA A 138 14.46 -3.71 -0.22
N ILE A 139 14.28 -3.26 1.03
CA ILE A 139 14.97 -3.81 2.20
C ILE A 139 14.66 -5.30 2.36
N GLN A 140 13.39 -5.70 2.26
CA GLN A 140 13.00 -7.11 2.34
C GLN A 140 13.62 -7.96 1.22
N ALA A 141 13.73 -7.41 0.01
CA ALA A 141 14.40 -8.08 -1.09
C ALA A 141 15.89 -8.30 -0.79
N VAL A 142 16.59 -7.29 -0.28
CA VAL A 142 18.00 -7.43 0.13
C VAL A 142 18.16 -8.47 1.23
N VAL A 143 17.34 -8.40 2.30
CA VAL A 143 17.34 -9.39 3.39
C VAL A 143 17.15 -10.81 2.84
N ARG A 144 16.23 -10.98 1.88
CA ARG A 144 15.97 -12.28 1.25
C ARG A 144 17.13 -12.78 0.39
N MET A 145 17.88 -11.88 -0.24
CA MET A 145 19.06 -12.22 -1.05
C MET A 145 20.29 -12.53 -0.21
N THR A 146 20.54 -11.76 0.85
CA THR A 146 21.78 -11.84 1.64
C THR A 146 21.64 -12.65 2.92
N GLY A 147 20.42 -12.86 3.42
CA GLY A 147 20.18 -13.37 4.76
C GLY A 147 20.55 -12.40 5.89
N ASN A 148 20.95 -11.16 5.58
CA ASN A 148 21.44 -10.19 6.56
C ASN A 148 20.72 -8.82 6.43
N ALA A 149 20.02 -8.43 7.50
CA ALA A 149 19.28 -7.17 7.57
C ALA A 149 20.14 -5.92 7.80
N GLU A 150 21.34 -6.06 8.35
CA GLU A 150 22.24 -4.94 8.62
C GLU A 150 22.80 -4.33 7.33
N ILE A 151 23.09 -5.19 6.33
CA ILE A 151 23.50 -4.76 4.98
C ILE A 151 22.42 -3.86 4.36
N ALA A 152 21.14 -4.21 4.57
CA ALA A 152 20.02 -3.42 4.07
C ALA A 152 19.86 -2.07 4.80
N ALA A 153 20.30 -1.94 6.04
CA ALA A 153 20.18 -0.66 6.77
C ALA A 153 21.22 0.38 6.31
N GLN A 154 22.38 -0.04 5.80
CA GLN A 154 23.48 0.86 5.46
C GLN A 154 23.36 1.54 4.09
N ASN A 155 22.60 0.93 3.17
CA ASN A 155 22.54 1.35 1.77
C ASN A 155 21.22 2.03 1.38
N PHE A 156 20.27 2.15 2.31
CA PHE A 156 18.95 2.69 2.03
C PHE A 156 18.68 3.96 2.86
N PHE A 157 18.29 5.02 2.17
CA PHE A 157 18.08 6.34 2.77
C PHE A 157 16.68 6.85 2.43
N LEU A 158 16.03 7.53 3.38
CA LEU A 158 14.75 8.19 3.19
C LEU A 158 14.90 9.68 3.44
N LEU A 159 14.53 10.49 2.46
CA LEU A 159 14.48 11.95 2.56
C LEU A 159 13.03 12.39 2.51
N ASN A 160 12.64 13.30 3.39
CA ASN A 160 11.34 13.94 3.36
C ASN A 160 11.50 15.44 3.59
N LYS A 161 10.48 16.23 3.28
CA LYS A 161 10.44 17.61 3.74
C LYS A 161 10.49 17.65 5.27
N ASP A 162 11.20 18.61 5.82
CA ASP A 162 11.15 18.89 7.25
C ASP A 162 9.71 19.24 7.63
N VAL A 163 9.30 18.78 8.81
CA VAL A 163 8.02 19.18 9.40
C VAL A 163 8.31 20.47 10.17
N GLU A 164 8.15 21.61 9.50
CA GLU A 164 7.94 22.90 10.19
C GLU A 164 6.55 22.92 10.84
#